data_AF-A0A5A9FQM4-F1
#
_entry.id   AF-A0A5A9FQM4-F1
#
_cell.length_a   1.000
_cell.length_b   1.000
_cell.length_c   1.000
_cell.angle_alpha   90.00
_cell.angle_beta   90.00
_cell.angle_gamma   90.00
#
_symmetry.space_group_name_H-M   'P 1'
#
loop_
_entity.id
_entity.type
_entity.pdbx_description
1 polymer ?
#
loop_
_entity_poly.entity_id
_entity_poly.type
_entity_poly.pdbx_seq_one_letter_code
_entity_poly.pdbx_strand_id
1 'polypeptide(L)'
;NRVSGTSGNTLLVSGLETLIGSSGTDVVYLGSAGNTLLVSGLEILVGGAGNDAVTLGDGGNTVLLRGIETLTGNSGVDVLALGDTGNTATVSLFESIIGGTGNDLVTLGSIGNTLLVSQLETLVGGAGTDVVTIGTAGGTLLTIGIETLIGGAGVDVILTGSAGATLTVSGADFVIGSAGTDVLTLGSAGNTTTIRNIDMLIGGAGSDLAILGDTGNTLTLGSGVEILVGGVATDVVTIGTAGTTLLTRGVETLIGGGGIDMITLGDTPNTVTVTGIDTLTGGAGTDVVFTGSAGVTMTASGVEFLVGGTGSDVVTLGAGGTTTTVRGIDTLSGGAGSDLVILGDTGVTMALGSGIEILVGGAGSDIVSLGDGGNALLLRGIETLIGGTGNDVITLGDTPNTVTVTGVETLNGGANTDIVFTGSAGVTMTASGVEFLVGGTGSDVVTLGGS
;
A
#
# COMPACT_ATOMS: atom_id res chain seq x y z
N ASN A 1 59.32 4.58 13.53
CA ASN A 1 60.00 5.75 14.14
C ASN A 1 58.96 6.79 14.56
N ARG A 2 59.02 7.34 15.78
CA ARG A 2 57.97 8.17 16.42
C ARG A 2 58.26 9.68 16.27
N VAL A 3 57.29 10.46 15.79
CA VAL A 3 57.31 11.94 15.82
C VAL A 3 56.35 12.38 16.94
N SER A 4 56.76 13.28 17.84
CA SER A 4 55.90 13.90 18.86
C SER A 4 56.33 15.36 19.06
N GLY A 5 55.43 16.33 18.82
CA GLY A 5 55.65 17.77 19.05
C GLY A 5 54.96 18.28 20.34
N THR A 6 55.08 19.57 20.63
CA THR A 6 54.41 20.23 21.79
C THR A 6 53.46 21.37 21.36
N SER A 7 53.18 21.48 20.06
CA SER A 7 52.33 22.49 19.42
C SER A 7 51.71 21.86 18.18
N GLY A 8 50.58 22.37 17.68
CA GLY A 8 49.99 21.89 16.42
C GLY A 8 50.99 21.94 15.27
N ASN A 9 51.19 20.81 14.59
CA ASN A 9 52.21 20.63 13.56
C ASN A 9 51.58 20.51 12.17
N THR A 10 52.32 20.88 11.13
CA THR A 10 51.98 20.52 9.74
C THR A 10 53.14 19.74 9.14
N LEU A 11 52.90 18.49 8.75
CA LEU A 11 53.94 17.53 8.38
C LEU A 11 53.64 16.85 7.05
N LEU A 12 54.69 16.59 6.26
CA LEU A 12 54.67 15.61 5.18
C LEU A 12 55.43 14.37 5.65
N VAL A 13 54.77 13.21 5.67
CA VAL A 13 55.35 11.96 6.17
C VAL A 13 55.28 10.86 5.13
N SER A 14 56.27 9.96 5.15
CA SER A 14 56.33 8.79 4.26
C SER A 14 57.10 7.69 4.95
N GLY A 15 56.64 6.43 4.80
CA GLY A 15 57.34 5.26 5.36
C GLY A 15 57.39 5.22 6.89
N LEU A 16 56.38 5.79 7.56
CA LEU A 16 56.20 5.67 9.00
C LEU A 16 55.14 4.61 9.31
N GLU A 17 55.35 3.83 10.36
CA GLU A 17 54.38 2.83 10.84
C GLU A 17 53.49 3.37 11.97
N THR A 18 53.95 4.39 12.69
CA THR A 18 53.22 4.95 13.84
C THR A 18 53.41 6.46 13.91
N LEU A 19 52.32 7.19 14.05
CA LEU A 19 52.31 8.63 14.20
C LEU A 19 51.44 9.03 15.39
N ILE A 20 51.99 9.85 16.28
CA ILE A 20 51.28 10.33 17.46
C ILE A 20 51.29 11.84 17.39
N GLY A 21 50.11 12.43 17.35
CA GLY A 21 49.98 13.88 17.43
C GLY A 21 50.30 14.41 18.81
N SER A 22 50.15 15.71 18.92
CA SER A 22 50.53 16.53 20.05
C SER A 22 49.35 17.35 20.53
N SER A 23 49.59 18.27 21.46
CA SER A 23 48.60 19.27 21.82
C SER A 23 48.49 20.33 20.72
N GLY A 24 47.26 20.65 20.29
CA GLY A 24 46.98 21.62 19.22
C GLY A 24 46.56 20.90 17.94
N THR A 25 46.21 21.64 16.88
CA THR A 25 45.77 21.04 15.62
C THR A 25 46.96 20.52 14.81
N ASP A 26 47.05 19.21 14.67
CA ASP A 26 48.01 18.49 13.85
C ASP A 26 47.43 18.18 12.45
N VAL A 27 48.19 18.54 11.43
CA VAL A 27 47.87 18.36 10.00
C VAL A 27 48.95 17.54 9.34
N VAL A 28 48.60 16.37 8.83
CA VAL A 28 49.55 15.42 8.26
C VAL A 28 49.21 15.15 6.81
N TYR A 29 50.19 15.25 5.93
CA TYR A 29 50.12 14.82 4.54
C TYR A 29 50.94 13.54 4.38
N LEU A 30 50.35 12.52 3.78
CA LEU A 30 51.05 11.30 3.41
C LEU A 30 51.75 11.46 2.06
N GLY A 31 52.90 10.82 1.91
CA GLY A 31 53.66 10.78 0.67
C GLY A 31 52.93 9.98 -0.42
N SER A 32 53.46 9.98 -1.64
CA SER A 32 52.83 9.33 -2.80
C SER A 32 52.88 7.80 -2.81
N ALA A 33 53.60 7.17 -1.88
CA ALA A 33 53.57 5.72 -1.70
C ALA A 33 52.29 5.31 -0.95
N GLY A 34 51.83 4.07 -1.10
CA GLY A 34 50.78 3.56 -0.21
C GLY A 34 51.33 3.36 1.19
N ASN A 35 50.64 3.90 2.20
CA ASN A 35 51.11 3.89 3.58
C ASN A 35 50.24 2.99 4.47
N THR A 36 50.81 2.42 5.52
CA THR A 36 50.07 1.68 6.57
C THR A 36 50.48 2.22 7.93
N LEU A 37 49.58 2.94 8.60
CA LEU A 37 49.88 3.72 9.80
C LEU A 37 48.96 3.38 10.97
N LEU A 38 49.53 3.29 12.17
CA LEU A 38 48.81 3.50 13.42
C LEU A 38 48.89 4.98 13.81
N VAL A 39 47.76 5.65 13.96
CA VAL A 39 47.69 7.07 14.32
C VAL A 39 46.93 7.30 15.63
N SER A 40 47.35 8.31 16.41
CA SER A 40 46.61 8.73 17.61
C SER A 40 46.81 10.22 17.84
N GLY A 41 45.74 10.92 18.25
CA GLY A 41 45.78 12.34 18.58
C GLY A 41 46.06 13.27 17.40
N LEU A 42 45.62 12.90 16.18
CA LEU A 42 45.70 13.76 14.99
C LEU A 42 44.33 14.34 14.64
N GLU A 43 44.28 15.59 14.24
CA GLU A 43 43.02 16.23 13.80
C GLU A 43 42.80 16.15 12.30
N ILE A 44 43.85 16.28 11.48
CA ILE A 44 43.74 16.27 10.01
C ILE A 44 44.79 15.35 9.41
N LEU A 45 44.34 14.42 8.58
CA LEU A 45 45.23 13.54 7.82
C LEU A 45 44.79 13.43 6.35
N VAL A 46 45.71 13.78 5.46
CA VAL A 46 45.51 13.84 4.01
C VAL A 46 46.39 12.78 3.36
N GLY A 47 45.77 11.86 2.65
CA GLY A 47 46.44 10.79 1.92
C GLY A 47 47.14 11.25 0.65
N GLY A 48 47.94 10.34 0.11
CA GLY A 48 48.68 10.51 -1.13
C GLY A 48 47.93 9.92 -2.33
N ALA A 49 48.69 9.56 -3.36
CA ALA A 49 48.16 8.86 -4.54
C ALA A 49 48.22 7.32 -4.42
N GLY A 50 48.90 6.81 -3.39
CA GLY A 50 48.97 5.39 -3.12
C GLY A 50 47.88 4.97 -2.14
N ASN A 51 47.59 3.67 -2.09
CA ASN A 51 46.58 3.15 -1.17
C ASN A 51 47.04 3.30 0.28
N ASP A 52 46.36 4.14 1.02
CA ASP A 52 46.63 4.48 2.41
C ASP A 52 45.67 3.74 3.35
N ALA A 53 46.25 3.00 4.29
CA ALA A 53 45.57 2.26 5.34
C ALA A 53 45.93 2.84 6.71
N VAL A 54 44.92 3.32 7.44
CA VAL A 54 45.10 4.03 8.71
C VAL A 54 44.30 3.33 9.80
N THR A 55 44.97 2.98 10.89
CA THR A 55 44.34 2.47 12.12
C THR A 55 44.43 3.53 13.19
N LEU A 56 43.33 3.85 13.87
CA LEU A 56 43.29 4.78 15.00
C LEU A 56 43.65 4.05 16.30
N GLY A 57 44.27 4.76 17.24
CA GLY A 57 44.58 4.24 18.57
C GLY A 57 43.34 4.13 19.46
N ASP A 58 43.46 3.38 20.57
CA ASP A 58 42.41 3.00 21.53
C ASP A 58 41.64 4.15 22.26
N GLY A 59 41.90 5.42 21.92
CA GLY A 59 41.15 6.56 22.44
C GLY A 59 39.90 6.83 21.62
N GLY A 60 38.98 7.67 22.10
CA GLY A 60 37.95 8.23 21.22
C GLY A 60 38.59 9.27 20.29
N ASN A 61 38.60 9.01 18.98
CA ASN A 61 39.26 9.86 18.01
C ASN A 61 38.25 10.69 17.23
N THR A 62 38.64 11.90 16.82
CA THR A 62 37.88 12.71 15.86
C THR A 62 38.85 13.24 14.83
N VAL A 63 38.72 12.78 13.58
CA VAL A 63 39.70 13.05 12.53
C VAL A 63 39.03 13.51 11.25
N LEU A 64 39.56 14.58 10.65
CA LEU A 64 39.22 15.00 9.30
C LEU A 64 40.17 14.35 8.30
N LEU A 65 39.63 13.62 7.32
CA LEU A 65 40.40 12.88 6.34
C LEU A 65 40.10 13.26 4.90
N ARG A 66 41.12 13.10 4.05
CA ARG A 66 41.02 13.24 2.59
C ARG A 66 41.87 12.19 1.93
N GLY A 67 41.35 11.51 0.92
CA GLY A 67 42.14 10.57 0.10
C GLY A 67 42.77 9.43 0.90
N ILE A 68 42.11 8.92 1.94
CA ILE A 68 42.52 7.70 2.65
C ILE A 68 41.56 6.58 2.27
N GLU A 69 42.09 5.47 1.75
CA GLU A 69 41.29 4.38 1.20
C GLU A 69 40.78 3.39 2.26
N THR A 70 41.53 3.16 3.33
CA THR A 70 41.14 2.21 4.38
C THR A 70 41.36 2.78 5.77
N LEU A 71 40.31 2.79 6.57
CA LEU A 71 40.31 3.28 7.93
C LEU A 71 39.80 2.20 8.88
N THR A 72 40.45 2.10 10.03
CA THR A 72 40.01 1.23 11.11
C THR A 72 40.09 2.01 12.41
N GLY A 73 38.95 2.24 13.06
CA GLY A 73 38.91 2.77 14.42
C GLY A 73 39.31 1.69 15.43
N ASN A 74 39.03 1.93 16.70
CA ASN A 74 39.36 0.99 17.76
C ASN A 74 38.38 1.16 18.94
N SER A 75 38.78 0.81 20.16
CA SER A 75 37.99 1.19 21.33
C SER A 75 37.90 2.71 21.46
N GLY A 76 36.77 3.21 21.94
CA GLY A 76 36.54 4.65 22.04
C GLY A 76 35.25 5.02 21.34
N VAL A 77 34.99 6.31 21.23
CA VAL A 77 33.98 6.83 20.30
C VAL A 77 34.75 7.52 19.18
N ASP A 78 34.72 6.92 18.00
CA ASP A 78 35.45 7.35 16.83
C ASP A 78 34.53 8.09 15.86
N VAL A 79 34.98 9.28 15.46
CA VAL A 79 34.27 10.20 14.54
C VAL A 79 35.16 10.47 13.34
N LEU A 80 34.69 10.11 12.16
CA LEU A 80 35.30 10.45 10.89
C LEU A 80 34.60 11.66 10.27
N ALA A 81 35.35 12.70 9.94
CA ALA A 81 34.89 13.75 9.05
C ALA A 81 35.61 13.63 7.70
N LEU A 82 34.86 13.62 6.60
CA LEU A 82 35.39 13.64 5.25
C LEU A 82 35.56 15.10 4.80
N GLY A 83 36.71 15.40 4.19
CA GLY A 83 37.03 16.76 3.75
C GLY A 83 36.27 17.20 2.50
N ASP A 84 36.65 18.36 1.95
CA ASP A 84 35.98 19.04 0.83
C ASP A 84 36.30 18.48 -0.58
N THR A 85 36.63 17.19 -0.66
CA THR A 85 36.79 16.45 -1.92
C THR A 85 35.83 15.27 -1.92
N GLY A 86 35.47 14.71 -3.08
CA GLY A 86 34.78 13.42 -3.06
C GLY A 86 35.72 12.33 -2.55
N ASN A 87 35.31 11.62 -1.50
CA ASN A 87 36.12 10.58 -0.87
C ASN A 87 35.54 9.19 -1.18
N THR A 88 36.42 8.20 -1.24
CA THR A 88 36.03 6.78 -1.31
C THR A 88 36.87 6.01 -0.30
N ALA A 89 36.21 5.46 0.71
CA ALA A 89 36.91 4.82 1.84
C ALA A 89 36.20 3.55 2.32
N THR A 90 36.98 2.56 2.73
CA THR A 90 36.50 1.44 3.55
C THR A 90 36.74 1.77 5.02
N VAL A 91 35.69 1.67 5.85
CA VAL A 91 35.69 2.11 7.25
C VAL A 91 35.22 0.95 8.14
N SER A 92 35.85 0.79 9.30
CA SER A 92 35.47 -0.22 10.30
C SER A 92 35.67 0.32 11.71
N LEU A 93 34.80 -0.05 12.65
CA LEU A 93 34.88 0.38 14.06
C LEU A 93 34.79 1.91 14.22
N PHE A 94 33.81 2.55 13.58
CA PHE A 94 33.50 3.98 13.79
C PHE A 94 32.04 4.15 14.24
N GLU A 95 31.81 5.04 15.20
CA GLU A 95 30.46 5.37 15.69
C GLU A 95 29.83 6.52 14.90
N SER A 96 30.61 7.39 14.28
CA SER A 96 30.07 8.47 13.44
C SER A 96 30.90 8.77 12.20
N ILE A 97 30.20 9.05 11.10
CA ILE A 97 30.77 9.50 9.84
C ILE A 97 30.04 10.76 9.38
N ILE A 98 30.80 11.81 9.13
CA ILE A 98 30.33 13.10 8.64
C ILE A 98 30.93 13.26 7.26
N GLY A 99 30.10 13.28 6.21
CA GLY A 99 30.55 13.61 4.87
C GLY A 99 30.94 15.09 4.75
N GLY A 100 31.58 15.42 3.63
CA GLY A 100 32.11 16.73 3.32
C GLY A 100 31.43 17.35 2.10
N THR A 101 32.17 18.21 1.40
CA THR A 101 31.72 18.68 0.08
C THR A 101 32.28 17.76 -1.00
N GLY A 102 31.43 17.23 -1.85
CA GLY A 102 31.83 16.25 -2.86
C GLY A 102 30.85 15.09 -2.85
N ASN A 103 31.13 14.07 -3.64
CA ASN A 103 30.38 12.82 -3.54
C ASN A 103 31.22 11.86 -2.69
N ASP A 104 30.76 11.59 -1.48
CA ASP A 104 31.40 10.69 -0.55
C ASP A 104 30.78 9.29 -0.63
N LEU A 105 31.65 8.29 -0.80
CA LEU A 105 31.30 6.88 -0.80
C LEU A 105 32.06 6.18 0.33
N VAL A 106 31.31 5.66 1.29
CA VAL A 106 31.87 4.85 2.38
C VAL A 106 31.40 3.43 2.24
N THR A 107 32.32 2.48 2.35
CA THR A 107 32.03 1.05 2.48
C THR A 107 32.35 0.59 3.91
N LEU A 108 31.43 -0.10 4.55
CA LEU A 108 31.61 -0.63 5.90
C LEU A 108 32.34 -1.98 5.87
N GLY A 109 33.07 -2.27 6.96
CA GLY A 109 33.76 -3.54 7.15
C GLY A 109 32.81 -4.71 7.40
N SER A 110 33.36 -5.91 7.58
CA SER A 110 32.59 -7.16 7.69
C SER A 110 31.97 -7.42 9.08
N ILE A 111 31.97 -6.43 9.97
CA ILE A 111 31.32 -6.50 11.28
C ILE A 111 30.01 -5.73 11.20
N GLY A 112 28.99 -6.13 11.97
CA GLY A 112 27.78 -5.33 12.07
C GLY A 112 28.08 -3.99 12.76
N ASN A 113 27.65 -2.89 12.14
CA ASN A 113 27.94 -1.54 12.60
C ASN A 113 26.72 -0.88 13.24
N THR A 114 26.95 0.04 14.17
CA THR A 114 25.93 0.99 14.64
C THR A 114 26.49 2.39 14.47
N LEU A 115 25.94 3.15 13.53
CA LEU A 115 26.60 4.32 12.96
C LEU A 115 25.67 5.53 12.88
N LEU A 116 26.15 6.70 13.31
CA LEU A 116 25.54 7.99 13.03
C LEU A 116 26.17 8.61 11.78
N VAL A 117 25.40 8.82 10.72
CA VAL A 117 25.85 9.48 9.49
C VAL A 117 25.24 10.86 9.33
N SER A 118 26.00 11.79 8.75
CA SER A 118 25.46 13.09 8.31
C SER A 118 26.21 13.56 7.08
N GLN A 119 25.52 14.26 6.17
CA GLN A 119 26.10 14.82 4.94
C GLN A 119 26.86 13.80 4.07
N LEU A 120 26.47 12.52 4.11
CA LEU A 120 27.10 11.44 3.33
C LEU A 120 26.19 11.06 2.16
N GLU A 121 26.72 10.97 0.94
CA GLU A 121 25.92 10.66 -0.25
C GLU A 121 25.70 9.15 -0.44
N THR A 122 26.73 8.32 -0.20
CA THR A 122 26.64 6.87 -0.43
C THR A 122 27.27 6.08 0.70
N LEU A 123 26.49 5.13 1.23
CA LEU A 123 26.93 4.17 2.23
C LEU A 123 26.66 2.74 1.75
N VAL A 124 27.72 1.96 1.68
CA VAL A 124 27.68 0.54 1.35
C VAL A 124 27.95 -0.23 2.64
N GLY A 125 26.98 -1.04 3.07
CA GLY A 125 27.12 -1.95 4.18
C GLY A 125 28.06 -3.11 3.88
N GLY A 126 28.45 -3.79 4.95
CA GLY A 126 29.36 -4.91 4.89
C GLY A 126 28.65 -6.23 5.12
N ALA A 127 29.38 -7.17 5.73
CA ALA A 127 28.76 -8.33 6.35
C ALA A 127 28.37 -8.00 7.79
N GLY A 128 27.40 -8.72 8.34
CA GLY A 128 26.86 -8.42 9.66
C GLY A 128 25.53 -7.67 9.54
N THR A 129 25.05 -7.11 10.64
CA THR A 129 23.83 -6.29 10.66
C THR A 129 24.24 -4.85 10.91
N ASP A 130 24.01 -4.01 9.91
CA ASP A 130 24.32 -2.59 9.92
C ASP A 130 23.09 -1.77 10.30
N VAL A 131 23.23 -0.98 11.36
CA VAL A 131 22.21 -0.06 11.87
C VAL A 131 22.73 1.36 11.71
N VAL A 132 22.08 2.13 10.86
CA VAL A 132 22.50 3.49 10.51
C VAL A 132 21.46 4.49 10.96
N THR A 133 21.88 5.55 11.63
CA THR A 133 21.03 6.70 11.97
C THR A 133 21.47 7.90 11.15
N ILE A 134 20.53 8.57 10.47
CA ILE A 134 20.80 9.84 9.79
C ILE A 134 20.72 10.97 10.83
N GLY A 135 21.68 11.89 10.74
CA GLY A 135 21.79 13.04 11.64
C GLY A 135 20.56 13.94 11.63
N THR A 136 20.42 14.77 12.65
CA THR A 136 19.21 15.56 12.91
C THR A 136 18.88 16.61 11.84
N ALA A 137 19.82 16.96 10.97
CA ALA A 137 19.58 17.87 9.85
C ALA A 137 18.82 17.20 8.69
N GLY A 138 18.68 15.88 8.71
CA GLY A 138 18.22 15.08 7.58
C GLY A 138 19.32 14.90 6.53
N GLY A 139 18.95 14.35 5.38
CA GLY A 139 19.87 14.16 4.26
C GLY A 139 19.32 13.26 3.18
N THR A 140 20.07 13.16 2.07
CA THR A 140 19.82 12.18 1.02
C THR A 140 20.95 11.15 1.04
N LEU A 141 20.64 9.88 1.25
CA LEU A 141 21.61 8.80 1.37
C LEU A 141 21.25 7.64 0.45
N LEU A 142 22.17 7.30 -0.45
CA LEU A 142 22.14 6.03 -1.18
C LEU A 142 22.71 4.92 -0.30
N THR A 143 21.91 3.90 -0.02
CA THR A 143 22.29 2.74 0.78
C THR A 143 22.35 1.46 -0.05
N ILE A 144 23.38 0.66 0.19
CA ILE A 144 23.57 -0.63 -0.47
C ILE A 144 23.95 -1.64 0.62
N GLY A 145 23.14 -2.67 0.85
CA GLY A 145 23.45 -3.70 1.86
C GLY A 145 23.41 -3.20 3.30
N ILE A 146 22.55 -2.22 3.61
CA ILE A 146 22.28 -1.78 4.99
C ILE A 146 20.96 -2.40 5.45
N GLU A 147 20.94 -3.00 6.63
CA GLU A 147 19.75 -3.70 7.14
C GLU A 147 18.76 -2.79 7.86
N THR A 148 19.24 -1.77 8.59
CA THR A 148 18.37 -0.87 9.36
C THR A 148 18.80 0.58 9.21
N LEU A 149 17.83 1.45 8.95
CA LEU A 149 18.03 2.88 8.90
C LEU A 149 17.02 3.65 9.75
N ILE A 150 17.50 4.63 10.49
CA ILE A 150 16.71 5.48 11.37
C ILE A 150 16.88 6.93 10.92
N GLY A 151 15.78 7.56 10.51
CA GLY A 151 15.74 8.98 10.17
C GLY A 151 15.98 9.87 11.38
N GLY A 152 16.47 11.08 11.10
CA GLY A 152 16.59 12.18 12.04
C GLY A 152 15.31 13.00 12.15
N ALA A 153 15.45 14.26 12.54
CA ALA A 153 14.33 15.21 12.64
C ALA A 153 14.16 16.09 11.39
N GLY A 154 15.18 16.15 10.54
CA GLY A 154 15.13 16.83 9.26
C GLY A 154 14.54 15.93 8.19
N VAL A 155 14.53 16.40 6.94
CA VAL A 155 13.98 15.61 5.83
C VAL A 155 14.97 14.50 5.45
N ASP A 156 14.55 13.26 5.60
CA ASP A 156 15.33 12.07 5.30
C ASP A 156 14.88 11.40 4.00
N VAL A 157 15.79 11.31 3.04
CA VAL A 157 15.58 10.66 1.74
C VAL A 157 16.55 9.49 1.61
N ILE A 158 16.02 8.28 1.62
CA ILE A 158 16.80 7.05 1.46
C ILE A 158 16.61 6.54 0.04
N LEU A 159 17.71 6.24 -0.66
CA LEU A 159 17.70 5.58 -1.95
C LEU A 159 18.30 4.18 -1.80
N THR A 160 17.70 3.16 -2.40
CA THR A 160 18.28 1.80 -2.40
C THR A 160 19.17 1.56 -3.63
N GLY A 161 20.11 0.63 -3.49
CA GLY A 161 20.95 0.16 -4.59
C GLY A 161 20.21 -0.68 -5.63
N SER A 162 20.77 -0.79 -6.84
CA SER A 162 20.15 -1.49 -7.98
C SER A 162 20.12 -3.02 -7.90
N ALA A 163 20.57 -3.62 -6.80
CA ALA A 163 20.53 -5.06 -6.58
C ALA A 163 19.25 -5.51 -5.85
N GLY A 164 18.39 -4.55 -5.46
CA GLY A 164 17.34 -4.74 -4.47
C GLY A 164 17.89 -4.60 -3.05
N ALA A 165 17.02 -4.16 -2.13
CA ALA A 165 17.32 -4.04 -0.72
C ALA A 165 16.31 -4.81 0.15
N THR A 166 16.75 -5.22 1.34
CA THR A 166 15.86 -5.62 2.42
C THR A 166 16.19 -4.71 3.60
N LEU A 167 15.37 -3.68 3.78
CA LEU A 167 15.68 -2.57 4.66
C LEU A 167 14.57 -2.36 5.69
N THR A 168 14.95 -2.26 6.96
CA THR A 168 14.05 -1.77 8.02
C THR A 168 14.26 -0.26 8.20
N VAL A 169 13.20 0.54 8.14
CA VAL A 169 13.27 2.00 8.25
C VAL A 169 12.36 2.52 9.35
N SER A 170 12.86 3.45 10.17
CA SER A 170 12.05 4.23 11.10
C SER A 170 12.27 5.72 10.85
N GLY A 171 11.20 6.52 10.87
CA GLY A 171 11.30 7.98 10.86
C GLY A 171 11.85 8.60 9.56
N ALA A 172 11.93 7.86 8.45
CA ALA A 172 12.30 8.45 7.17
C ALA A 172 11.08 9.04 6.45
N ASP A 173 11.25 10.23 5.86
CA ASP A 173 10.19 10.87 5.07
C ASP A 173 10.03 10.22 3.70
N PHE A 174 11.14 9.84 3.05
CA PHE A 174 11.16 9.26 1.72
C PHE A 174 12.03 8.01 1.65
N VAL A 175 11.50 6.93 1.06
CA VAL A 175 12.28 5.75 0.67
C VAL A 175 12.03 5.44 -0.80
N ILE A 176 13.09 5.50 -1.59
CA ILE A 176 13.02 5.36 -3.04
C ILE A 176 13.83 4.13 -3.44
N GLY A 177 13.11 3.11 -3.91
CA GLY A 177 13.70 1.91 -4.47
C GLY A 177 14.34 2.15 -5.84
N SER A 178 15.00 1.11 -6.35
CA SER A 178 15.72 1.12 -7.62
C SER A 178 15.36 -0.12 -8.43
N ALA A 179 16.27 -0.56 -9.29
CA ALA A 179 16.15 -1.90 -9.88
C ALA A 179 16.43 -2.98 -8.83
N GLY A 180 15.94 -4.19 -9.09
CA GLY A 180 16.00 -5.30 -8.15
C GLY A 180 14.70 -5.43 -7.37
N THR A 181 14.66 -6.32 -6.39
CA THR A 181 13.48 -6.49 -5.52
C THR A 181 13.75 -5.77 -4.20
N ASP A 182 13.03 -4.68 -3.96
CA ASP A 182 13.11 -3.87 -2.76
C ASP A 182 12.01 -4.26 -1.77
N VAL A 183 12.43 -4.73 -0.60
CA VAL A 183 11.59 -5.07 0.55
C VAL A 183 11.85 -4.05 1.65
N LEU A 184 10.85 -3.21 1.91
CA LEU A 184 10.88 -2.22 2.97
C LEU A 184 10.02 -2.68 4.16
N THR A 185 10.62 -2.73 5.34
CA THR A 185 9.90 -2.93 6.61
C THR A 185 9.90 -1.63 7.40
N LEU A 186 8.74 -1.16 7.83
CA LEU A 186 8.64 -0.01 8.72
C LEU A 186 8.91 -0.44 10.17
N GLY A 187 9.59 0.42 10.93
CA GLY A 187 9.99 0.13 12.30
C GLY A 187 8.84 0.11 13.30
N SER A 188 9.13 -0.14 14.57
CA SER A 188 8.10 -0.35 15.61
C SER A 188 7.45 0.91 16.18
N ALA A 189 7.82 2.10 15.70
CA ALA A 189 7.09 3.33 15.95
C ALA A 189 6.00 3.48 14.88
N GLY A 190 4.98 4.32 15.09
CA GLY A 190 4.10 4.69 13.98
C GLY A 190 4.86 5.52 12.95
N ASN A 191 4.88 5.07 11.70
CA ASN A 191 5.64 5.71 10.63
C ASN A 191 4.73 6.48 9.68
N THR A 192 5.28 7.53 9.07
CA THR A 192 4.68 8.20 7.91
C THR A 192 5.76 8.37 6.88
N THR A 193 5.66 7.63 5.78
CA THR A 193 6.74 7.58 4.78
C THR A 193 6.17 7.59 3.38
N THR A 194 6.77 8.41 2.51
CA THR A 194 6.50 8.38 1.07
C THR A 194 7.43 7.40 0.39
N ILE A 195 6.88 6.47 -0.38
CA ILE A 195 7.65 5.42 -1.05
C ILE A 195 7.52 5.52 -2.58
N ARG A 196 8.58 5.12 -3.28
CA ARG A 196 8.57 4.94 -4.75
C ARG A 196 9.37 3.70 -5.11
N ASN A 197 8.95 2.98 -6.14
CA ASN A 197 9.65 1.80 -6.66
C ASN A 197 10.01 0.76 -5.58
N ILE A 198 9.14 0.57 -4.59
CA ILE A 198 9.29 -0.48 -3.58
C ILE A 198 8.38 -1.64 -3.97
N ASP A 199 8.93 -2.85 -4.09
CA ASP A 199 8.16 -4.03 -4.50
C ASP A 199 7.34 -4.60 -3.36
N MET A 200 7.86 -4.56 -2.13
CA MET A 200 7.17 -5.07 -0.94
C MET A 200 7.29 -4.09 0.22
N LEU A 201 6.15 -3.75 0.81
CA LEU A 201 6.08 -2.92 2.02
C LEU A 201 5.47 -3.74 3.16
N ILE A 202 6.17 -3.82 4.28
CA ILE A 202 5.70 -4.44 5.51
C ILE A 202 5.65 -3.33 6.57
N GLY A 203 4.52 -3.19 7.24
CA GLY A 203 4.40 -2.29 8.38
C GLY A 203 5.03 -2.87 9.64
N GLY A 204 5.21 -2.01 10.63
CA GLY A 204 5.73 -2.37 11.94
C GLY A 204 4.63 -2.48 12.98
N ALA A 205 5.03 -2.21 14.22
CA ALA A 205 4.07 -1.90 15.27
C ALA A 205 3.82 -0.39 15.27
N GLY A 206 2.64 0.03 15.72
CA GLY A 206 2.26 1.45 15.68
C GLY A 206 1.16 1.66 14.64
N SER A 207 0.95 2.91 14.26
CA SER A 207 0.07 3.25 13.13
C SER A 207 0.95 3.72 12.01
N ASP A 208 0.98 2.95 10.93
CA ASP A 208 1.79 3.17 9.76
C ASP A 208 0.96 3.72 8.61
N LEU A 209 1.43 4.87 8.11
CA LEU A 209 0.92 5.55 6.94
C LEU A 209 1.98 5.51 5.84
N ALA A 210 1.65 4.86 4.74
CA ALA A 210 2.47 4.87 3.54
C ALA A 210 1.82 5.71 2.44
N ILE A 211 2.61 6.55 1.80
CA ILE A 211 2.18 7.35 0.64
C ILE A 211 2.93 6.84 -0.58
N LEU A 212 2.23 6.34 -1.57
CA LEU A 212 2.78 6.02 -2.87
C LEU A 212 3.08 7.32 -3.61
N GLY A 213 4.31 7.48 -4.08
CA GLY A 213 4.76 8.69 -4.74
C GLY A 213 4.07 8.94 -6.09
N ASP A 214 4.60 9.89 -6.85
CA ASP A 214 4.05 10.38 -8.11
C ASP A 214 4.26 9.46 -9.34
N THR A 215 4.91 8.32 -9.15
CA THR A 215 5.07 7.26 -10.17
C THR A 215 3.96 6.23 -10.03
N GLY A 216 3.61 5.49 -11.10
CA GLY A 216 2.68 4.37 -10.96
C GLY A 216 3.37 3.20 -10.26
N ASN A 217 2.78 2.67 -9.19
CA ASN A 217 3.41 1.67 -8.34
C ASN A 217 2.78 0.28 -8.55
N THR A 218 3.62 -0.76 -8.53
CA THR A 218 3.18 -2.15 -8.35
C THR A 218 3.73 -2.62 -7.01
N LEU A 219 2.89 -2.62 -5.97
CA LEU A 219 3.31 -2.88 -4.60
C LEU A 219 2.66 -4.15 -4.06
N THR A 220 3.46 -4.99 -3.40
CA THR A 220 2.95 -6.03 -2.50
C THR A 220 2.92 -5.49 -1.07
N LEU A 221 1.72 -5.41 -0.50
CA LEU A 221 1.52 -5.06 0.90
C LEU A 221 1.61 -6.31 1.77
N GLY A 222 2.60 -6.34 2.65
CA GLY A 222 2.67 -7.27 3.76
C GLY A 222 1.66 -6.92 4.86
N SER A 223 1.96 -7.32 6.09
CA SER A 223 1.14 -7.01 7.26
C SER A 223 1.47 -5.63 7.84
N GLY A 224 0.55 -5.06 8.60
CA GLY A 224 0.83 -3.97 9.56
C GLY A 224 0.88 -2.56 8.99
N VAL A 225 0.46 -2.34 7.73
CA VAL A 225 0.23 -0.99 7.23
C VAL A 225 -1.25 -0.68 7.37
N GLU A 226 -1.58 0.31 8.18
CA GLU A 226 -2.98 0.67 8.45
C GLU A 226 -3.55 1.64 7.42
N ILE A 227 -2.72 2.52 6.87
CA ILE A 227 -3.15 3.54 5.91
C ILE A 227 -2.23 3.55 4.69
N LEU A 228 -2.82 3.43 3.51
CA LEU A 228 -2.11 3.58 2.24
C LEU A 228 -2.76 4.69 1.41
N VAL A 229 -1.95 5.61 0.91
CA VAL A 229 -2.41 6.70 0.04
C VAL A 229 -1.69 6.58 -1.29
N GLY A 230 -2.43 6.33 -2.35
CA GLY A 230 -1.95 6.34 -3.73
C GLY A 230 -1.52 7.72 -4.21
N GLY A 231 -0.78 7.72 -5.32
CA GLY A 231 -0.30 8.89 -6.01
C GLY A 231 -1.28 9.42 -7.06
N VAL A 232 -0.74 10.19 -8.01
CA VAL A 232 -1.51 10.69 -9.18
C VAL A 232 -1.47 9.73 -10.37
N ALA A 233 -0.59 8.74 -10.32
CA ALA A 233 -0.39 7.73 -11.34
C ALA A 233 -1.02 6.42 -10.89
N THR A 234 -1.29 5.53 -11.85
CA THR A 234 -1.99 4.28 -11.56
C THR A 234 -1.19 3.38 -10.64
N ASP A 235 -1.80 3.06 -9.49
CA ASP A 235 -1.27 2.21 -8.45
C ASP A 235 -1.98 0.86 -8.43
N VAL A 236 -1.19 -0.21 -8.42
CA VAL A 236 -1.61 -1.60 -8.31
C VAL A 236 -1.05 -2.18 -7.02
N VAL A 237 -1.92 -2.54 -6.11
CA VAL A 237 -1.57 -3.04 -4.78
C VAL A 237 -2.07 -4.46 -4.63
N THR A 238 -1.17 -5.38 -4.30
CA THR A 238 -1.48 -6.76 -3.95
C THR A 238 -1.30 -6.96 -2.45
N ILE A 239 -2.32 -7.42 -1.76
CA ILE A 239 -2.27 -7.72 -0.32
C ILE A 239 -1.72 -9.13 -0.11
N GLY A 240 -0.87 -9.28 0.89
CA GLY A 240 -0.26 -10.55 1.28
C GLY A 240 -1.26 -11.56 1.84
N THR A 241 -0.79 -12.76 2.19
CA THR A 241 -1.67 -13.90 2.51
C THR A 241 -2.24 -13.93 3.93
N ALA A 242 -1.93 -12.94 4.76
CA ALA A 242 -2.31 -12.92 6.18
C ALA A 242 -3.68 -12.29 6.43
N GLY A 243 -4.33 -11.75 5.41
CA GLY A 243 -5.42 -10.78 5.55
C GLY A 243 -4.90 -9.40 5.94
N THR A 244 -5.69 -8.37 5.67
CA THR A 244 -5.37 -6.99 6.06
C THR A 244 -6.58 -6.23 6.59
N THR A 245 -6.33 -5.19 7.38
CA THR A 245 -7.30 -4.12 7.62
C THR A 245 -6.65 -2.83 7.16
N LEU A 246 -7.17 -2.23 6.09
CA LEU A 246 -6.51 -1.12 5.40
C LEU A 246 -7.50 0.01 5.13
N LEU A 247 -7.14 1.24 5.52
CA LEU A 247 -7.73 2.46 4.99
C LEU A 247 -6.92 2.89 3.76
N THR A 248 -7.55 2.96 2.59
CA THR A 248 -6.87 3.33 1.35
C THR A 248 -7.50 4.51 0.63
N ARG A 249 -6.69 5.27 -0.10
CA ARG A 249 -7.10 6.41 -0.93
C ARG A 249 -6.32 6.39 -2.23
N GLY A 250 -6.95 6.76 -3.35
CA GLY A 250 -6.22 6.98 -4.61
C GLY A 250 -5.48 5.75 -5.15
N VAL A 251 -5.85 4.54 -4.74
CA VAL A 251 -5.31 3.29 -5.31
C VAL A 251 -6.31 2.76 -6.32
N GLU A 252 -5.89 2.60 -7.58
CA GLU A 252 -6.77 2.22 -8.68
C GLU A 252 -7.04 0.71 -8.74
N THR A 253 -6.11 -0.13 -8.29
CA THR A 253 -6.29 -1.59 -8.30
C THR A 253 -5.85 -2.20 -6.98
N LEU A 254 -6.74 -2.96 -6.36
CA LEU A 254 -6.49 -3.68 -5.12
C LEU A 254 -6.78 -5.18 -5.31
N ILE A 255 -5.76 -5.99 -5.10
CA ILE A 255 -5.83 -7.45 -5.24
C ILE A 255 -5.64 -8.03 -3.85
N GLY A 256 -6.71 -8.57 -3.29
CA GLY A 256 -6.70 -9.32 -2.05
C GLY A 256 -5.87 -10.59 -2.15
N GLY A 257 -5.41 -11.03 -0.99
CA GLY A 257 -4.59 -12.21 -0.81
C GLY A 257 -5.39 -13.39 -0.30
N GLY A 258 -4.70 -14.26 0.44
CA GLY A 258 -5.38 -15.14 1.40
C GLY A 258 -5.64 -14.40 2.71
N GLY A 259 -6.40 -15.04 3.61
CA GLY A 259 -6.83 -14.40 4.86
C GLY A 259 -8.13 -13.64 4.68
N ILE A 260 -8.46 -12.75 5.61
CA ILE A 260 -9.64 -11.88 5.51
C ILE A 260 -9.16 -10.46 5.26
N ASP A 261 -9.52 -9.91 4.11
CA ASP A 261 -9.19 -8.56 3.67
C ASP A 261 -10.36 -7.60 3.92
N MET A 262 -10.15 -6.67 4.87
CA MET A 262 -11.10 -5.62 5.25
C MET A 262 -10.59 -4.26 4.81
N ILE A 263 -11.18 -3.71 3.76
CA ILE A 263 -10.73 -2.47 3.13
C ILE A 263 -11.75 -1.38 3.35
N THR A 264 -11.28 -0.22 3.79
CA THR A 264 -12.07 1.01 3.82
C THR A 264 -11.50 2.00 2.81
N LEU A 265 -12.32 2.52 1.93
CA LEU A 265 -11.95 3.62 1.04
C LEU A 265 -12.06 4.95 1.81
N GLY A 266 -11.14 5.88 1.56
CA GLY A 266 -11.12 7.13 2.31
C GLY A 266 -12.14 8.18 1.85
N ASP A 267 -12.16 9.32 2.53
CA ASP A 267 -13.15 10.42 2.41
C ASP A 267 -13.20 11.26 1.11
N THR A 268 -12.55 10.79 0.03
CA THR A 268 -12.65 11.43 -1.31
C THR A 268 -13.34 10.48 -2.27
N PRO A 269 -13.90 10.96 -3.40
CA PRO A 269 -14.40 10.05 -4.43
C PRO A 269 -13.34 9.02 -4.83
N ASN A 270 -13.69 7.74 -4.77
CA ASN A 270 -12.78 6.65 -5.12
C ASN A 270 -13.25 5.97 -6.41
N THR A 271 -12.28 5.51 -7.21
CA THR A 271 -12.52 4.62 -8.34
C THR A 271 -11.51 3.50 -8.28
N VAL A 272 -11.95 2.29 -7.95
CA VAL A 272 -11.06 1.17 -7.65
C VAL A 272 -11.53 -0.10 -8.33
N THR A 273 -10.60 -0.89 -8.84
CA THR A 273 -10.83 -2.27 -9.26
C THR A 273 -10.39 -3.21 -8.14
N VAL A 274 -11.28 -4.09 -7.68
CA VAL A 274 -11.02 -5.03 -6.59
C VAL A 274 -11.10 -6.48 -7.05
N THR A 275 -10.25 -7.34 -6.51
CA THR A 275 -10.33 -8.81 -6.65
C THR A 275 -9.93 -9.44 -5.33
N GLY A 276 -10.59 -10.52 -4.92
CA GLY A 276 -10.19 -11.25 -3.70
C GLY A 276 -10.35 -10.48 -2.38
N ILE A 277 -11.09 -9.36 -2.37
CA ILE A 277 -11.37 -8.60 -1.14
C ILE A 277 -12.63 -9.13 -0.48
N ASP A 278 -12.55 -9.51 0.80
CA ASP A 278 -13.69 -10.06 1.54
C ASP A 278 -14.71 -8.99 1.97
N THR A 279 -14.23 -7.83 2.43
CA THR A 279 -15.07 -6.71 2.87
C THR A 279 -14.53 -5.40 2.34
N LEU A 280 -15.38 -4.65 1.65
CA LEU A 280 -15.09 -3.30 1.18
C LEU A 280 -16.12 -2.33 1.75
N THR A 281 -15.65 -1.30 2.43
CA THR A 281 -16.46 -0.18 2.91
C THR A 281 -16.05 1.06 2.15
N GLY A 282 -17.00 1.71 1.48
CA GLY A 282 -16.80 3.03 0.89
C GLY A 282 -16.53 4.11 1.95
N GLY A 283 -16.04 5.24 1.48
CA GLY A 283 -15.74 6.41 2.29
C GLY A 283 -16.82 7.47 2.19
N ALA A 284 -16.43 8.70 2.51
CA ALA A 284 -17.20 9.86 2.08
C ALA A 284 -16.88 10.17 0.62
N GLY A 285 -17.88 10.60 -0.16
CA GLY A 285 -17.71 10.86 -1.58
C GLY A 285 -18.55 9.90 -2.41
N THR A 286 -18.25 9.82 -3.70
CA THR A 286 -18.87 8.83 -4.59
C THR A 286 -17.83 7.77 -4.88
N ASP A 287 -18.13 6.54 -4.49
CA ASP A 287 -17.29 5.39 -4.65
C ASP A 287 -17.78 4.53 -5.82
N VAL A 288 -16.87 4.35 -6.77
CA VAL A 288 -17.07 3.50 -7.95
C VAL A 288 -16.15 2.29 -7.82
N VAL A 289 -16.75 1.12 -7.69
CA VAL A 289 -16.03 -0.15 -7.50
C VAL A 289 -16.26 -1.03 -8.71
N PHE A 290 -15.17 -1.44 -9.34
CA PHE A 290 -15.16 -2.48 -10.36
C PHE A 290 -14.70 -3.79 -9.76
N THR A 291 -15.35 -4.90 -10.06
CA THR A 291 -14.82 -6.23 -9.72
C THR A 291 -13.90 -6.71 -10.84
N GLY A 292 -12.86 -7.47 -10.49
CA GLY A 292 -11.92 -8.01 -11.46
C GLY A 292 -12.51 -9.15 -12.32
N SER A 293 -11.79 -9.54 -13.36
CA SER A 293 -12.24 -10.56 -14.32
C SER A 293 -12.37 -11.98 -13.75
N ALA A 294 -11.82 -12.24 -12.55
CA ALA A 294 -11.90 -13.53 -11.87
C ALA A 294 -13.24 -13.76 -11.16
N GLY A 295 -14.04 -12.71 -10.98
CA GLY A 295 -15.21 -12.71 -10.11
C GLY A 295 -14.82 -12.42 -8.66
N VAL A 296 -15.79 -12.00 -7.85
CA VAL A 296 -15.61 -11.75 -6.43
C VAL A 296 -16.66 -12.46 -5.58
N THR A 297 -16.32 -12.73 -4.33
CA THR A 297 -17.30 -12.97 -3.26
C THR A 297 -16.98 -11.99 -2.15
N MET A 298 -17.80 -10.95 -1.99
CA MET A 298 -17.47 -9.84 -1.09
C MET A 298 -18.69 -9.27 -0.38
N THR A 299 -18.45 -8.65 0.78
CA THR A 299 -19.40 -7.74 1.42
C THR A 299 -19.04 -6.29 1.05
N ALA A 300 -20.00 -5.53 0.53
CA ALA A 300 -19.81 -4.13 0.14
C ALA A 300 -20.75 -3.21 0.94
N SER A 301 -20.24 -2.15 1.54
CA SER A 301 -21.04 -1.14 2.24
C SER A 301 -20.65 0.26 1.78
N GLY A 302 -21.61 1.19 1.70
CA GLY A 302 -21.34 2.59 1.35
C GLY A 302 -20.74 2.79 -0.05
N VAL A 303 -21.03 1.90 -0.99
CA VAL A 303 -20.55 1.99 -2.39
C VAL A 303 -21.69 2.44 -3.29
N GLU A 304 -21.56 3.59 -3.96
CA GLU A 304 -22.60 4.15 -4.82
C GLU A 304 -22.72 3.44 -6.17
N PHE A 305 -21.60 2.98 -6.74
CA PHE A 305 -21.58 2.27 -8.01
C PHE A 305 -20.76 0.99 -7.91
N LEU A 306 -21.38 -0.14 -8.25
CA LEU A 306 -20.74 -1.44 -8.24
C LEU A 306 -20.86 -2.09 -9.62
N VAL A 307 -19.73 -2.31 -10.27
CA VAL A 307 -19.67 -2.78 -11.66
C VAL A 307 -18.91 -4.10 -11.71
N GLY A 308 -19.63 -5.16 -12.02
CA GLY A 308 -19.12 -6.50 -12.21
C GLY A 308 -18.19 -6.63 -13.42
N GLY A 309 -17.31 -7.61 -13.34
CA GLY A 309 -16.37 -8.01 -14.37
C GLY A 309 -16.97 -9.09 -15.27
N THR A 310 -16.09 -9.90 -15.87
CA THR A 310 -16.50 -11.08 -16.67
C THR A 310 -16.62 -12.36 -15.85
N GLY A 311 -16.12 -12.34 -14.62
CA GLY A 311 -16.18 -13.48 -13.71
C GLY A 311 -17.50 -13.51 -12.95
N SER A 312 -17.72 -14.57 -12.16
CA SER A 312 -18.95 -14.66 -11.37
C SER A 312 -18.84 -13.80 -10.11
N ASP A 313 -19.64 -12.75 -10.04
CA ASP A 313 -19.65 -11.78 -8.95
C ASP A 313 -20.81 -12.06 -7.97
N VAL A 314 -20.46 -12.37 -6.73
CA VAL A 314 -21.39 -12.58 -5.61
C VAL A 314 -21.15 -11.50 -4.57
N VAL A 315 -22.12 -10.61 -4.38
CA VAL A 315 -21.99 -9.46 -3.50
C VAL A 315 -23.09 -9.48 -2.45
N THR A 316 -22.70 -9.25 -1.20
CA THR A 316 -23.64 -8.98 -0.10
C THR A 316 -23.51 -7.51 0.31
N LEU A 317 -24.62 -6.78 0.40
CA LEU A 317 -24.60 -5.41 0.90
C LEU A 317 -24.44 -5.42 2.43
N GLY A 318 -23.69 -4.44 2.94
CA GLY A 318 -23.39 -4.30 4.36
C GLY A 318 -24.61 -3.91 5.20
N ALA A 319 -24.45 -3.94 6.52
CA ALA A 319 -25.46 -3.42 7.43
C ALA A 319 -25.49 -1.88 7.39
N GLY A 320 -26.67 -1.27 7.31
CA GLY A 320 -26.84 0.19 7.34
C GLY A 320 -27.90 0.73 6.39
N GLY A 321 -28.44 -0.10 5.49
CA GLY A 321 -29.27 0.34 4.39
C GLY A 321 -28.43 1.01 3.31
N THR A 322 -28.50 0.47 2.11
CA THR A 322 -27.63 0.82 0.99
C THR A 322 -28.44 1.45 -0.11
N THR A 323 -27.89 2.46 -0.79
CA THR A 323 -28.38 2.85 -2.12
C THR A 323 -27.23 2.69 -3.09
N THR A 324 -27.36 1.76 -4.03
CA THR A 324 -26.28 1.44 -4.97
C THR A 324 -26.79 1.21 -6.38
N THR A 325 -26.00 1.62 -7.37
CA THR A 325 -26.24 1.32 -8.77
C THR A 325 -25.34 0.16 -9.18
N VAL A 326 -25.93 -0.90 -9.73
CA VAL A 326 -25.22 -2.14 -10.06
C VAL A 326 -25.26 -2.45 -11.55
N ARG A 327 -24.16 -2.97 -12.08
CA ARG A 327 -24.03 -3.48 -13.46
C ARG A 327 -23.22 -4.77 -13.42
N GLY A 328 -23.60 -5.78 -14.19
CA GLY A 328 -22.77 -6.99 -14.38
C GLY A 328 -22.53 -7.85 -13.12
N ILE A 329 -23.24 -7.61 -12.02
CA ILE A 329 -23.16 -8.45 -10.82
C ILE A 329 -24.11 -9.64 -10.99
N ASP A 330 -23.61 -10.88 -10.82
CA ASP A 330 -24.40 -12.09 -11.04
C ASP A 330 -25.32 -12.41 -9.86
N THR A 331 -24.87 -12.22 -8.63
CA THR A 331 -25.66 -12.46 -7.42
C THR A 331 -25.51 -11.31 -6.44
N LEU A 332 -26.63 -10.72 -6.03
CA LEU A 332 -26.65 -9.63 -5.05
C LEU A 332 -27.62 -9.94 -3.91
N SER A 333 -27.14 -9.91 -2.68
CA SER A 333 -27.95 -10.03 -1.47
C SER A 333 -27.91 -8.73 -0.69
N GLY A 334 -29.00 -8.39 -0.02
CA GLY A 334 -29.06 -7.26 0.89
C GLY A 334 -28.49 -7.58 2.27
N GLY A 335 -28.30 -6.52 3.05
CA GLY A 335 -27.87 -6.58 4.43
C GLY A 335 -29.03 -6.30 5.39
N ALA A 336 -28.69 -5.91 6.61
CA ALA A 336 -29.67 -5.30 7.50
C ALA A 336 -29.84 -3.81 7.14
N GLY A 337 -31.08 -3.32 7.15
CA GLY A 337 -31.39 -1.93 6.80
C GLY A 337 -32.45 -1.90 5.71
N SER A 338 -32.58 -0.76 5.03
CA SER A 338 -33.38 -0.66 3.82
C SER A 338 -32.46 -0.46 2.63
N ASP A 339 -32.37 -1.46 1.78
CA ASP A 339 -31.53 -1.50 0.60
C ASP A 339 -32.36 -1.13 -0.65
N LEU A 340 -31.86 -0.14 -1.38
CA LEU A 340 -32.32 0.31 -2.69
C LEU A 340 -31.24 0.00 -3.73
N VAL A 341 -31.57 -0.89 -4.67
CA VAL A 341 -30.69 -1.26 -5.78
C VAL A 341 -31.25 -0.69 -7.08
N ILE A 342 -30.39 -0.03 -7.85
CA ILE A 342 -30.70 0.48 -9.18
C ILE A 342 -29.87 -0.31 -10.20
N LEU A 343 -30.51 -0.95 -11.16
CA LEU A 343 -29.83 -1.61 -12.27
C LEU A 343 -29.40 -0.54 -13.28
N GLY A 344 -28.17 -0.67 -13.80
CA GLY A 344 -27.57 0.33 -14.67
C GLY A 344 -28.15 0.39 -16.10
N ASP A 345 -27.42 1.01 -17.01
CA ASP A 345 -27.88 1.37 -18.37
C ASP A 345 -27.85 0.23 -19.41
N THR A 346 -27.69 -1.02 -18.97
CA THR A 346 -27.64 -2.21 -19.82
C THR A 346 -28.53 -3.29 -19.24
N GLY A 347 -29.16 -4.10 -20.09
CA GLY A 347 -30.00 -5.22 -19.63
C GLY A 347 -29.22 -6.14 -18.69
N VAL A 348 -29.77 -6.35 -17.50
CA VAL A 348 -29.17 -7.12 -16.42
C VAL A 348 -29.75 -8.53 -16.39
N THR A 349 -28.92 -9.52 -16.10
CA THR A 349 -29.38 -10.83 -15.64
C THR A 349 -28.72 -11.11 -14.29
N MET A 350 -29.51 -11.21 -13.23
CA MET A 350 -29.01 -11.28 -11.86
C MET A 350 -29.88 -12.23 -11.00
N ALA A 351 -29.25 -12.92 -10.07
CA ALA A 351 -29.90 -13.55 -8.93
C ALA A 351 -29.92 -12.59 -7.74
N LEU A 352 -31.11 -12.21 -7.27
CA LEU A 352 -31.27 -11.50 -6.01
C LEU A 352 -31.43 -12.50 -4.86
N GLY A 353 -30.55 -12.39 -3.88
CA GLY A 353 -30.74 -13.00 -2.58
C GLY A 353 -31.76 -12.25 -1.73
N SER A 354 -31.83 -12.60 -0.45
CA SER A 354 -32.71 -11.94 0.51
C SER A 354 -32.23 -10.52 0.87
N GLY A 355 -33.13 -9.72 1.45
CA GLY A 355 -32.77 -8.47 2.15
C GLY A 355 -32.67 -7.23 1.27
N ILE A 356 -33.02 -7.30 -0.02
CA ILE A 356 -33.23 -6.11 -0.84
C ILE A 356 -34.70 -5.71 -0.76
N GLU A 357 -34.99 -4.48 -0.33
CA GLU A 357 -36.36 -3.99 -0.18
C GLU A 357 -36.88 -3.29 -1.43
N ILE A 358 -36.00 -2.63 -2.20
CA ILE A 358 -36.38 -1.92 -3.41
C ILE A 358 -35.39 -2.23 -4.54
N LEU A 359 -35.91 -2.69 -5.67
CA LEU A 359 -35.13 -2.87 -6.89
C LEU A 359 -35.76 -2.06 -8.03
N VAL A 360 -34.94 -1.23 -8.65
CA VAL A 360 -35.31 -0.40 -9.78
C VAL A 360 -34.49 -0.86 -10.98
N GLY A 361 -35.17 -1.32 -12.02
CA GLY A 361 -34.57 -1.66 -13.29
C GLY A 361 -34.00 -0.45 -14.02
N GLY A 362 -33.24 -0.75 -15.05
CA GLY A 362 -32.45 0.22 -15.80
C GLY A 362 -32.90 0.32 -17.25
N ALA A 363 -31.93 0.55 -18.13
CA ALA A 363 -32.18 0.48 -19.57
C ALA A 363 -31.84 -0.92 -20.10
N GLY A 364 -32.60 -1.40 -21.07
CA GLY A 364 -32.46 -2.76 -21.58
C GLY A 364 -33.56 -3.67 -21.05
N SER A 365 -33.37 -4.98 -21.17
CA SER A 365 -34.29 -5.96 -20.60
C SER A 365 -33.62 -6.57 -19.39
N ASP A 366 -34.23 -6.37 -18.23
CA ASP A 366 -33.77 -6.88 -16.95
C ASP A 366 -34.48 -8.20 -16.61
N ILE A 367 -33.67 -9.20 -16.25
CA ILE A 367 -34.10 -10.54 -15.85
C ILE A 367 -33.57 -10.78 -14.44
N VAL A 368 -34.47 -10.89 -13.48
CA VAL A 368 -34.13 -11.06 -12.06
C VAL A 368 -34.72 -12.36 -11.54
N SER A 369 -33.88 -13.21 -10.96
CA SER A 369 -34.31 -14.40 -10.22
C SER A 369 -34.19 -14.14 -8.73
N LEU A 370 -35.23 -14.41 -7.96
CA LEU A 370 -35.19 -14.35 -6.51
C LEU A 370 -34.68 -15.68 -5.94
N GLY A 371 -34.10 -15.64 -4.75
CA GLY A 371 -33.72 -16.83 -4.00
C GLY A 371 -34.91 -17.58 -3.40
N ASP A 372 -34.66 -18.78 -2.87
CA ASP A 372 -35.69 -19.68 -2.30
C ASP A 372 -36.32 -19.20 -0.98
N GLY A 373 -35.83 -18.11 -0.39
CA GLY A 373 -36.49 -17.47 0.75
C GLY A 373 -37.81 -16.82 0.33
N GLY A 374 -38.70 -16.53 1.27
CA GLY A 374 -39.85 -15.66 0.97
C GLY A 374 -39.37 -14.22 0.85
N ASN A 375 -39.49 -13.63 -0.34
CA ASN A 375 -38.99 -12.29 -0.63
C ASN A 375 -40.12 -11.25 -0.50
N ALA A 376 -39.80 -10.06 0.00
CA ALA A 376 -40.72 -8.93 0.05
C ALA A 376 -40.05 -7.73 -0.62
N LEU A 377 -40.47 -7.39 -1.85
CA LEU A 377 -39.73 -6.49 -2.73
C LEU A 377 -40.66 -5.49 -3.41
N LEU A 378 -40.25 -4.21 -3.43
CA LEU A 378 -40.82 -3.20 -4.31
C LEU A 378 -40.02 -3.16 -5.62
N LEU A 379 -40.71 -3.33 -6.74
CA LEU A 379 -40.11 -3.38 -8.07
C LEU A 379 -40.53 -2.21 -8.94
N ARG A 380 -39.60 -1.68 -9.72
CA ARG A 380 -39.89 -0.74 -10.82
C ARG A 380 -39.10 -1.15 -12.05
N GLY A 381 -39.71 -1.13 -13.23
CA GLY A 381 -38.98 -1.26 -14.50
C GLY A 381 -38.20 -2.56 -14.69
N ILE A 382 -38.67 -3.69 -14.14
CA ILE A 382 -38.09 -5.02 -14.38
C ILE A 382 -38.96 -5.78 -15.38
N GLU A 383 -38.37 -6.27 -16.47
CA GLU A 383 -39.10 -6.94 -17.54
C GLU A 383 -39.42 -8.41 -17.24
N THR A 384 -38.53 -9.13 -16.56
CA THR A 384 -38.74 -10.54 -16.19
C THR A 384 -38.33 -10.79 -14.74
N LEU A 385 -39.26 -11.32 -13.96
CA LEU A 385 -39.05 -11.73 -12.58
C LEU A 385 -39.36 -13.22 -12.41
N ILE A 386 -38.39 -13.96 -11.90
CA ILE A 386 -38.49 -15.37 -11.59
C ILE A 386 -38.40 -15.49 -10.06
N GLY A 387 -39.50 -15.77 -9.39
CA GLY A 387 -39.51 -16.06 -7.96
C GLY A 387 -38.91 -17.43 -7.64
N GLY A 388 -38.80 -17.70 -6.34
CA GLY A 388 -38.19 -18.91 -5.81
C GLY A 388 -39.22 -19.96 -5.40
N THR A 389 -38.81 -20.85 -4.48
CA THR A 389 -39.73 -21.77 -3.80
C THR A 389 -40.39 -21.18 -2.55
N GLY A 390 -39.94 -20.00 -2.11
CA GLY A 390 -40.47 -19.26 -0.98
C GLY A 390 -41.84 -18.64 -1.27
N ASN A 391 -42.45 -18.01 -0.26
CA ASN A 391 -43.65 -17.20 -0.48
C ASN A 391 -43.23 -15.76 -0.80
N ASP A 392 -43.19 -15.43 -2.08
CA ASP A 392 -42.78 -14.13 -2.59
C ASP A 392 -43.94 -13.13 -2.62
N VAL A 393 -43.69 -11.94 -2.10
CA VAL A 393 -44.61 -10.80 -2.03
C VAL A 393 -44.00 -9.61 -2.76
N ILE A 394 -44.49 -9.36 -3.96
CA ILE A 394 -43.97 -8.34 -4.86
C ILE A 394 -44.95 -7.20 -4.96
N THR A 395 -44.47 -5.97 -4.80
CA THR A 395 -45.25 -4.76 -5.04
C THR A 395 -44.67 -4.02 -6.22
N LEU A 396 -45.47 -3.80 -7.25
CA LEU A 396 -45.10 -2.96 -8.39
C LEU A 396 -45.18 -1.50 -7.97
N GLY A 397 -44.14 -0.74 -8.31
CA GLY A 397 -43.98 0.63 -7.91
C GLY A 397 -44.88 1.59 -8.67
N ASP A 398 -44.67 2.88 -8.42
CA ASP A 398 -45.43 4.01 -8.98
C ASP A 398 -45.05 4.41 -10.41
N THR A 399 -44.40 3.54 -11.17
CA THR A 399 -44.18 3.71 -12.62
C THR A 399 -45.12 2.79 -13.39
N PRO A 400 -45.43 3.03 -14.68
CA PRO A 400 -46.05 2.00 -15.49
C PRO A 400 -45.16 0.76 -15.54
N ASN A 401 -45.72 -0.41 -15.27
CA ASN A 401 -44.95 -1.66 -15.23
C ASN A 401 -45.39 -2.59 -16.36
N THR A 402 -44.42 -3.26 -16.99
CA THR A 402 -44.66 -4.37 -17.92
C THR A 402 -43.71 -5.49 -17.55
N VAL A 403 -44.22 -6.52 -16.87
CA VAL A 403 -43.40 -7.57 -16.26
C VAL A 403 -43.92 -8.95 -16.62
N THR A 404 -43.00 -9.87 -16.90
CA THR A 404 -43.29 -11.31 -16.95
C THR A 404 -42.91 -11.93 -15.61
N VAL A 405 -43.85 -12.60 -14.95
CA VAL A 405 -43.63 -13.25 -13.64
C VAL A 405 -43.76 -14.77 -13.71
N THR A 406 -42.92 -15.47 -12.98
CA THR A 406 -43.06 -16.90 -12.66
C THR A 406 -42.70 -17.14 -11.20
N GLY A 407 -43.36 -18.09 -10.51
CA GLY A 407 -42.98 -18.45 -9.14
C GLY A 407 -43.18 -17.35 -8.10
N VAL A 408 -44.13 -16.42 -8.31
CA VAL A 408 -44.46 -15.34 -7.36
C VAL A 408 -45.85 -15.60 -6.78
N GLU A 409 -45.96 -15.65 -5.45
CA GLU A 409 -47.20 -16.04 -4.74
C GLU A 409 -48.14 -14.86 -4.53
N THR A 410 -47.62 -13.66 -4.32
CA THR A 410 -48.41 -12.43 -4.13
C THR A 410 -47.84 -11.30 -4.96
N LEU A 411 -48.67 -10.71 -5.83
CA LEU A 411 -48.34 -9.54 -6.63
C LEU A 411 -49.35 -8.43 -6.37
N ASN A 412 -48.87 -7.31 -5.86
CA ASN A 412 -49.66 -6.09 -5.69
C ASN A 412 -49.23 -5.10 -6.78
N GLY A 413 -50.18 -4.59 -7.55
CA GLY A 413 -49.96 -3.49 -8.47
C GLY A 413 -49.68 -2.17 -7.74
N GLY A 414 -49.20 -1.21 -8.50
CA GLY A 414 -48.93 0.16 -8.09
C GLY A 414 -50.09 1.10 -8.40
N ALA A 415 -49.81 2.41 -8.36
CA ALA A 415 -50.81 3.44 -8.66
C ALA A 415 -50.98 3.74 -10.16
N ASN A 416 -50.10 3.17 -11.00
CA ASN A 416 -50.05 3.38 -12.44
C ASN A 416 -50.33 2.07 -13.17
N THR A 417 -50.47 2.13 -14.50
CA THR A 417 -50.84 0.95 -15.29
C THR A 417 -49.82 -0.17 -15.17
N ASP A 418 -50.29 -1.30 -14.67
CA ASP A 418 -49.55 -2.54 -14.54
C ASP A 418 -50.02 -3.57 -15.57
N ILE A 419 -49.06 -4.03 -16.37
CA ILE A 419 -49.23 -5.11 -17.34
C ILE A 419 -48.37 -6.29 -16.90
N VAL A 420 -49.02 -7.38 -16.54
CA VAL A 420 -48.37 -8.59 -16.02
C VAL A 420 -48.62 -9.75 -16.97
N PHE A 421 -47.56 -10.41 -17.40
CA PHE A 421 -47.60 -11.66 -18.12
C PHE A 421 -47.20 -12.81 -17.19
N THR A 422 -47.91 -13.93 -17.23
CA THR A 422 -47.42 -15.15 -16.56
C THR A 422 -46.51 -15.91 -17.51
N GLY A 423 -45.38 -16.42 -17.01
CA GLY A 423 -44.44 -17.17 -17.85
C GLY A 423 -44.95 -18.56 -18.25
N SER A 424 -44.14 -19.30 -19.02
CA SER A 424 -44.56 -20.60 -19.59
C SER A 424 -44.72 -21.73 -18.57
N ALA A 425 -44.21 -21.58 -17.34
CA ALA A 425 -44.26 -22.59 -16.29
C ALA A 425 -45.64 -22.70 -15.60
N GLY A 426 -46.53 -21.74 -15.82
CA GLY A 426 -47.76 -21.57 -15.05
C GLY A 426 -47.47 -20.91 -13.69
N VAL A 427 -48.45 -20.19 -13.15
CA VAL A 427 -48.33 -19.53 -11.84
C VAL A 427 -49.47 -19.91 -10.90
N THR A 428 -49.21 -19.93 -9.60
CA THR A 428 -50.26 -19.90 -8.56
C THR A 428 -50.06 -18.64 -7.74
N MET A 429 -50.88 -17.62 -7.96
CA MET A 429 -50.64 -16.30 -7.37
C MET A 429 -51.91 -15.61 -6.89
N THR A 430 -51.77 -14.73 -5.90
CA THR A 430 -52.76 -13.70 -5.58
C THR A 430 -52.35 -12.39 -6.23
N ALA A 431 -53.19 -11.83 -7.09
CA ALA A 431 -52.94 -10.56 -7.76
C ALA A 431 -53.95 -9.51 -7.28
N SER A 432 -53.49 -8.35 -6.80
CA SER A 432 -54.34 -7.18 -6.50
C SER A 432 -53.81 -5.96 -7.23
N GLY A 433 -54.67 -5.01 -7.58
CA GLY A 433 -54.26 -3.73 -8.16
C GLY A 433 -53.60 -3.80 -9.55
N VAL A 434 -53.65 -4.93 -10.26
CA VAL A 434 -53.08 -5.09 -11.61
C VAL A 434 -54.14 -4.81 -12.68
N GLU A 435 -53.89 -3.88 -13.62
CA GLU A 435 -54.85 -3.52 -14.68
C GLU A 435 -54.95 -4.56 -15.80
N PHE A 436 -53.82 -5.16 -16.20
CA PHE A 436 -53.77 -6.15 -17.27
C PHE A 436 -52.99 -7.38 -16.82
N LEU A 437 -53.63 -8.54 -16.81
CA LEU A 437 -53.00 -9.83 -16.54
C LEU A 437 -53.22 -10.77 -17.71
N VAL A 438 -52.13 -11.23 -18.32
CA VAL A 438 -52.14 -12.10 -19.51
C VAL A 438 -51.48 -13.43 -19.17
N GLY A 439 -52.25 -14.51 -19.25
CA GLY A 439 -51.76 -15.86 -19.01
C GLY A 439 -50.78 -16.35 -20.08
N GLY A 440 -49.84 -17.17 -19.67
CA GLY A 440 -48.87 -17.85 -20.53
C GLY A 440 -49.40 -19.17 -21.09
N THR A 441 -48.49 -20.04 -21.56
CA THR A 441 -48.84 -21.39 -22.03
C THR A 441 -49.02 -22.40 -20.90
N GLY A 442 -48.65 -22.03 -19.67
CA GLY A 442 -48.75 -22.88 -18.49
C GLY A 442 -50.17 -22.91 -17.91
N SER A 443 -50.37 -23.74 -16.89
CA SER A 443 -51.63 -23.74 -16.13
C SER A 443 -51.55 -22.66 -15.05
N ASP A 444 -52.25 -21.55 -15.27
CA ASP A 444 -52.29 -20.43 -14.33
C ASP A 444 -53.50 -20.54 -13.38
N VAL A 445 -53.26 -20.35 -12.09
CA VAL A 445 -54.28 -20.22 -11.03
C VAL A 445 -54.09 -18.87 -10.36
N VAL A 446 -54.96 -17.92 -10.67
CA VAL A 446 -54.88 -16.56 -10.11
C VAL A 446 -56.08 -16.25 -9.24
N THR A 447 -55.81 -15.90 -7.99
CA THR A 447 -56.80 -15.36 -7.06
C THR A 447 -56.74 -13.85 -7.10
N LEU A 448 -57.86 -13.18 -7.34
CA LEU A 448 -57.92 -11.71 -7.31
C LEU A 448 -58.04 -11.23 -5.87
N GLY A 449 -57.06 -10.45 -5.42
CA GLY A 449 -57.07 -9.79 -4.11
C GLY A 449 -58.10 -8.65 -4.06
N GLY A 450 -58.55 -8.30 -2.85
CA GLY A 450 -59.42 -7.15 -2.64
C GLY A 450 -58.68 -5.83 -2.93
N SER A 451 -59.39 -4.89 -3.53
CA SER A 451 -58.94 -3.51 -3.79
C SER A 451 -58.78 -2.68 -2.53
#